data_AF-A0A6G0UWA7-F1
#
_entry.id   AF-A0A6G0UWA7-F1
#
_cell.length_a   1.000
_cell.length_b   1.000
_cell.length_c   1.000
_cell.angle_alpha   90.00
_cell.angle_beta   90.00
_cell.angle_gamma   90.00
#
_symmetry.space_group_name_H-M   'P 1'
#
loop_
_entity.id
_entity.type
_entity.pdbx_description
1 polymer ?
#
loop_
_entity_poly.entity_id
_entity_poly.type
_entity_poly.pdbx_seq_one_letter_code
_entity_poly.pdbx_strand_id
1 'polypeptide(L)'
;MGAADTDILILLPLVYIIPTYILYIVELFTMFVNRSEMKFAGSFFNIWVSSAVNNLVCSILYFLTFRGAKAPALVGFYSIFPESGGFVTLILFVVYCTGAAQVVLDLILCFNRFTVVWLEARHVAFWKRYCKIFLFLAFLYPILTSWEAWFFDVRVLPVNASDLTQGYNWVPINPGAIPWMPIPLIVSGTVVITSTLSFLMNCYVCWYLLKQKKNKNGKKAVSKHDTRLFLYNLLIFFTQLVQLYLQFFVMDVNSLAPAWFILFMSSTLRTSIAEVFGNGKTPLSIITVHSINPNLHRRFKDLATG
;
A
#
# COMPACT_ATOMS: atom_id res chain seq x y z
N MET A 1 -7.17 -10.70 -31.20
CA MET A 1 -6.98 -11.58 -30.03
C MET A 1 -8.01 -12.67 -30.13
N GLY A 2 -7.59 -13.93 -30.11
CA GLY A 2 -8.52 -15.05 -30.10
C GLY A 2 -9.23 -15.14 -28.74
N ALA A 3 -10.36 -15.83 -28.67
CA ALA A 3 -11.09 -16.04 -27.41
C ALA A 3 -10.17 -16.55 -26.26
N ALA A 4 -9.23 -17.44 -26.60
CA ALA A 4 -8.23 -17.98 -25.68
C ALA A 4 -7.26 -16.94 -25.08
N ASP A 5 -6.94 -15.85 -25.78
CA ASP A 5 -6.07 -14.78 -25.25
C ASP A 5 -6.81 -13.98 -24.18
N THR A 6 -8.12 -13.80 -24.34
CA THR A 6 -9.00 -13.09 -23.40
C THR A 6 -9.16 -13.86 -22.10
N ASP A 7 -9.31 -15.18 -22.17
CA ASP A 7 -9.45 -16.04 -20.99
C ASP A 7 -8.20 -16.02 -20.11
N ILE A 8 -7.00 -16.06 -20.71
CA ILE A 8 -5.73 -15.97 -19.96
C ILE A 8 -5.59 -14.62 -19.25
N LEU A 9 -6.00 -13.53 -19.91
CA LEU A 9 -5.97 -12.18 -19.34
C LEU A 9 -6.91 -12.01 -18.13
N ILE A 10 -7.94 -12.85 -18.00
CA ILE A 10 -8.89 -12.84 -16.89
C ILE A 10 -8.49 -13.83 -15.79
N LEU A 11 -8.01 -15.01 -16.18
CA LEU A 11 -7.62 -16.06 -15.25
C LEU A 11 -6.38 -15.67 -14.43
N LEU A 12 -5.41 -15.01 -15.06
CA LEU A 12 -4.17 -14.60 -14.41
C LEU A 12 -4.41 -13.62 -13.24
N PRO A 13 -5.22 -12.53 -13.40
CA PRO A 13 -5.62 -11.70 -12.28
C PRO A 13 -6.36 -12.45 -11.18
N LEU A 14 -7.26 -13.38 -11.50
CA LEU A 14 -8.03 -14.13 -10.50
C LEU A 14 -7.13 -15.03 -9.63
N VAL A 15 -6.19 -15.73 -10.27
CA VAL A 15 -5.20 -16.58 -9.59
C VAL A 15 -4.31 -15.75 -8.66
N TYR A 16 -4.01 -14.50 -9.00
CA TYR A 16 -3.19 -13.61 -8.16
C TYR A 16 -3.99 -12.87 -7.07
N ILE A 17 -5.22 -12.46 -7.39
CA ILE A 17 -6.08 -11.65 -6.51
C ILE A 17 -6.52 -12.42 -5.28
N ILE A 18 -6.96 -13.67 -5.42
CA ILE A 18 -7.49 -14.46 -4.30
C ILE A 18 -6.42 -14.65 -3.21
N PRO A 19 -5.19 -15.12 -3.51
CA PRO A 19 -4.12 -15.19 -2.52
C PRO A 19 -3.79 -13.81 -1.92
N THR A 20 -3.81 -12.75 -2.74
CA THR A 20 -3.53 -11.39 -2.27
C THR A 20 -4.57 -10.91 -1.24
N TYR A 21 -5.86 -11.17 -1.46
CA TYR A 21 -6.92 -10.86 -0.50
C TYR A 21 -6.78 -11.65 0.79
N ILE A 22 -6.51 -12.95 0.70
CA ILE A 22 -6.27 -13.79 1.88
C ILE A 22 -5.13 -13.22 2.70
N LEU A 23 -4.03 -12.81 2.04
CA LEU A 23 -2.88 -12.25 2.74
C LEU A 23 -3.19 -10.90 3.40
N TYR A 24 -3.93 -9.99 2.74
CA TYR A 24 -4.38 -8.74 3.37
C TYR A 24 -5.30 -8.99 4.57
N ILE A 25 -6.20 -9.97 4.48
CA ILE A 25 -7.09 -10.34 5.59
C ILE A 25 -6.29 -10.91 6.76
N VAL A 26 -5.36 -11.84 6.49
CA VAL A 26 -4.47 -12.41 7.52
C VAL A 26 -3.62 -11.33 8.17
N GLU A 27 -3.10 -10.40 7.39
CA GLU A 27 -2.34 -9.24 7.86
C GLU A 27 -3.15 -8.38 8.83
N LEU A 28 -4.33 -7.93 8.40
CA LEU A 28 -5.23 -7.13 9.23
C LEU A 28 -5.64 -7.88 10.49
N PHE A 29 -6.06 -9.15 10.36
CA PHE A 29 -6.45 -9.99 11.49
C PHE A 29 -5.32 -10.11 12.51
N THR A 30 -4.10 -10.40 12.05
CA THR A 30 -2.93 -10.53 12.93
C THR A 30 -2.63 -9.23 13.67
N MET A 31 -2.74 -8.07 13.00
CA MET A 31 -2.52 -6.78 13.63
C MET A 31 -3.63 -6.40 14.61
N PHE A 32 -4.88 -6.75 14.32
CA PHE A 32 -6.02 -6.48 15.21
C PHE A 32 -6.00 -7.36 16.45
N VAL A 33 -5.77 -8.67 16.30
CA VAL A 33 -5.70 -9.62 17.43
C VAL A 33 -4.57 -9.24 18.39
N ASN A 34 -3.41 -8.86 17.86
CA ASN A 34 -2.25 -8.50 18.68
C ASN A 34 -2.17 -7.01 19.04
N ARG A 35 -3.22 -6.23 18.78
CA ARG A 35 -3.22 -4.77 19.00
C ARG A 35 -3.02 -4.38 20.47
N SER A 36 -3.49 -5.22 21.39
CA SER A 36 -3.36 -4.99 22.84
C SER A 36 -1.94 -5.24 23.34
N GLU A 37 -1.12 -6.00 22.61
CA GLU A 37 0.27 -6.17 22.95
C GLU A 37 1.04 -4.91 22.56
N MET A 38 1.86 -4.36 23.47
CA MET A 38 2.71 -3.17 23.18
C MET A 38 3.59 -3.33 21.91
N LYS A 39 3.69 -4.55 21.37
CA LYS A 39 4.34 -4.91 20.11
C LYS A 39 3.79 -4.13 18.90
N PHE A 40 2.51 -3.73 18.88
CA PHE A 40 1.86 -3.10 17.72
C PHE A 40 1.37 -1.65 17.95
N ALA A 41 1.73 -1.02 19.07
CA ALA A 41 1.24 0.32 19.43
C ALA A 41 1.99 1.50 18.74
N GLY A 42 3.00 1.21 17.92
CA GLY A 42 3.85 2.23 17.27
C GLY A 42 3.16 3.01 16.15
N SER A 43 3.66 4.21 15.86
CA SER A 43 3.21 5.04 14.73
C SER A 43 3.31 4.31 13.40
N PHE A 44 4.38 3.54 13.22
CA PHE A 44 4.59 2.67 12.08
C PHE A 44 3.42 1.71 11.84
N PHE A 45 2.94 1.04 12.88
CA PHE A 45 1.83 0.09 12.77
C PHE A 45 0.49 0.77 12.50
N ASN A 46 0.24 1.95 13.08
CA ASN A 46 -0.97 2.71 12.76
C ASN A 46 -1.02 3.10 11.28
N ILE A 47 0.12 3.55 10.73
CA ILE A 47 0.24 3.89 9.29
C ILE A 47 0.06 2.63 8.45
N TRP A 48 0.71 1.55 8.85
CA TRP A 48 0.63 0.30 8.14
C TRP A 48 -0.80 -0.26 8.10
N VAL A 49 -1.49 -0.37 9.25
CA VAL A 49 -2.88 -0.84 9.28
C VAL A 49 -3.75 0.01 8.36
N SER A 50 -3.56 1.33 8.36
CA SER A 50 -4.29 2.23 7.46
C SER A 50 -3.98 1.93 5.98
N SER A 51 -2.71 1.67 5.64
CA SER A 51 -2.29 1.22 4.31
C SER A 51 -2.90 -0.13 3.93
N ALA A 52 -2.87 -1.14 4.82
CA ALA A 52 -3.43 -2.46 4.56
C ALA A 52 -4.96 -2.42 4.33
N VAL A 53 -5.69 -1.65 5.15
CA VAL A 53 -7.13 -1.42 4.94
C VAL A 53 -7.38 -0.74 3.59
N ASN A 54 -6.65 0.35 3.30
CA ASN A 54 -6.80 1.06 2.03
C ASN A 54 -6.47 0.15 0.83
N ASN A 55 -5.42 -0.65 0.91
CA ASN A 55 -5.00 -1.56 -0.16
C ASN A 55 -6.03 -2.66 -0.40
N LEU A 56 -6.65 -3.20 0.66
CA LEU A 56 -7.74 -4.16 0.53
C LEU A 56 -8.95 -3.53 -0.17
N VAL A 57 -9.39 -2.35 0.29
CA VAL A 57 -10.52 -1.62 -0.31
C VAL A 57 -10.23 -1.28 -1.77
N CYS A 58 -9.06 -0.68 -2.04
CA CYS A 58 -8.58 -0.36 -3.38
C CYS A 58 -8.61 -1.60 -4.27
N SER A 59 -8.06 -2.73 -3.80
CA SER A 59 -7.98 -3.95 -4.61
C SER A 59 -9.36 -4.58 -4.89
N ILE A 60 -10.30 -4.51 -3.95
CA ILE A 60 -11.69 -4.95 -4.17
C ILE A 60 -12.38 -4.07 -5.21
N LEU A 61 -12.30 -2.75 -5.03
CA LEU A 61 -12.92 -1.79 -5.93
C LEU A 61 -12.29 -1.85 -7.33
N TYR A 62 -10.96 -1.97 -7.44
CA TYR A 62 -10.28 -2.09 -8.72
C TYR A 62 -10.68 -3.37 -9.46
N PHE A 63 -10.83 -4.48 -8.73
CA PHE A 63 -11.38 -5.71 -9.31
C PHE A 63 -12.81 -5.48 -9.80
N LEU A 64 -13.69 -4.94 -8.95
CA LEU A 64 -15.09 -4.65 -9.30
C LEU A 64 -15.22 -3.74 -10.53
N THR A 65 -14.36 -2.72 -10.66
CA THR A 65 -14.56 -1.66 -11.66
C THR A 65 -13.90 -2.01 -12.99
N PHE A 66 -12.71 -2.61 -12.98
CA PHE A 66 -11.90 -2.77 -14.20
C PHE A 66 -11.69 -4.21 -14.64
N ARG A 67 -11.52 -5.14 -13.70
CA ARG A 67 -11.13 -6.54 -14.03
C ARG A 67 -12.32 -7.48 -14.10
N GLY A 68 -13.13 -7.50 -13.05
CA GLY A 68 -14.34 -8.30 -12.96
C GLY A 68 -15.34 -7.93 -14.06
N ALA A 69 -15.43 -6.63 -14.40
CA ALA A 69 -16.33 -6.15 -15.45
C ALA A 69 -16.05 -6.82 -16.80
N LYS A 70 -14.79 -7.11 -17.10
CA LYS A 70 -14.34 -7.77 -18.34
C LYS A 70 -14.44 -9.29 -18.29
N ALA A 71 -14.82 -9.89 -17.17
CA ALA A 71 -14.87 -11.35 -17.02
C ALA A 71 -16.22 -11.92 -17.53
N PRO A 72 -16.22 -12.83 -18.54
CA PRO A 72 -17.43 -13.45 -19.06
C PRO A 72 -18.28 -14.12 -17.98
N ALA A 73 -17.63 -14.75 -16.99
CA ALA A 73 -18.29 -15.41 -15.87
C ALA A 73 -19.10 -14.45 -14.97
N LEU A 74 -18.83 -13.14 -15.03
CA LEU A 74 -19.50 -12.12 -14.22
C LEU A 74 -20.47 -11.25 -15.03
N VAL A 75 -20.68 -11.52 -16.32
CA VAL A 75 -21.60 -10.76 -17.19
C VAL A 75 -22.98 -10.57 -16.54
N GLY A 76 -23.55 -11.64 -15.99
CA GLY A 76 -24.87 -11.58 -15.33
C GLY A 76 -24.90 -10.74 -14.05
N PHE A 77 -23.76 -10.53 -13.39
CA PHE A 77 -23.66 -9.63 -12.24
C PHE A 77 -23.59 -8.16 -12.70
N TYR A 78 -22.82 -7.87 -13.75
CA TYR A 78 -22.67 -6.51 -14.28
C TYR A 78 -23.88 -6.01 -15.07
N SER A 79 -24.69 -6.91 -15.65
CA SER A 79 -25.93 -6.53 -16.35
C SER A 79 -27.00 -5.93 -15.43
N ILE A 80 -26.86 -6.10 -14.11
CA ILE A 80 -27.77 -5.56 -13.09
C ILE A 80 -27.38 -4.13 -12.69
N PHE A 81 -26.14 -3.71 -12.97
CA PHE A 81 -25.73 -2.34 -12.68
C PHE A 81 -26.56 -1.34 -13.51
N PRO A 82 -26.97 -0.21 -12.91
CA PRO A 82 -27.64 0.83 -13.68
C PRO A 82 -26.69 1.33 -14.77
N GLU A 83 -27.20 1.50 -15.99
CA GLU A 83 -26.40 1.95 -17.14
C GLU A 83 -25.70 3.28 -16.86
N SER A 84 -26.33 4.17 -16.10
CA SER A 84 -25.75 5.40 -15.59
C SER A 84 -26.31 5.73 -14.20
N GLY A 85 -25.54 6.47 -13.42
CA GLY A 85 -26.06 7.01 -12.16
C GLY A 85 -24.98 7.36 -11.15
N GLY A 86 -25.37 8.14 -10.15
CA GLY A 86 -24.47 8.62 -9.10
C GLY A 86 -23.78 7.51 -8.31
N PHE A 87 -24.35 6.31 -8.24
CA PHE A 87 -23.72 5.15 -7.59
C PHE A 87 -22.49 4.64 -8.34
N VAL A 88 -22.58 4.51 -9.67
CA VAL A 88 -21.48 4.08 -10.54
C VAL A 88 -20.37 5.13 -10.51
N THR A 89 -20.73 6.40 -10.59
CA THR A 89 -19.78 7.52 -10.46
C THR A 89 -19.10 7.52 -9.08
N LEU A 90 -19.86 7.30 -7.99
CA LEU A 90 -19.30 7.21 -6.64
C LEU A 90 -18.28 6.08 -6.51
N ILE A 91 -18.58 4.88 -7.04
CA ILE A 91 -17.63 3.76 -7.01
C ILE A 91 -16.33 4.15 -7.73
N LEU A 92 -16.43 4.69 -8.95
CA LEU A 92 -15.25 5.08 -9.72
C LEU A 92 -14.44 6.18 -8.99
N PHE A 93 -15.11 7.16 -8.40
CA PHE A 93 -14.49 8.19 -7.58
C PHE A 93 -13.71 7.60 -6.39
N VAL A 94 -14.30 6.64 -5.66
CA VAL A 94 -13.64 5.97 -4.54
C VAL A 94 -12.46 5.13 -5.01
N VAL A 95 -12.53 4.50 -6.19
CA VAL A 95 -11.39 3.78 -6.78
C VAL A 95 -10.20 4.72 -7.00
N TYR A 96 -10.42 5.89 -7.59
CA TYR A 96 -9.35 6.88 -7.78
C TYR A 96 -8.80 7.41 -6.45
N CYS A 97 -9.67 7.71 -5.49
CA CYS A 97 -9.25 8.18 -4.16
C CYS A 97 -8.41 7.12 -3.43
N THR A 98 -8.84 5.86 -3.42
CA THR A 98 -8.13 4.79 -2.72
C THR A 98 -6.81 4.42 -3.40
N GLY A 99 -6.74 4.48 -4.73
CA GLY A 99 -5.50 4.32 -5.49
C GLY A 99 -4.48 5.43 -5.18
N ALA A 100 -4.90 6.69 -5.18
CA ALA A 100 -4.01 7.79 -4.80
C ALA A 100 -3.64 7.76 -3.30
N ALA A 101 -4.56 7.37 -2.41
CA ALA A 101 -4.29 7.22 -0.98
C ALA A 101 -3.21 6.16 -0.71
N GLN A 102 -3.23 5.06 -1.45
CA GLN A 102 -2.23 3.99 -1.34
C GLN A 102 -0.82 4.55 -1.55
N VAL A 103 -0.62 5.32 -2.62
CA VAL A 103 0.66 5.93 -2.98
C VAL A 103 1.15 6.90 -1.88
N VAL A 104 0.24 7.72 -1.32
CA VAL A 104 0.58 8.66 -0.24
C VAL A 104 0.90 7.93 1.07
N LEU A 105 0.14 6.89 1.42
CA LEU A 105 0.38 6.08 2.61
C LEU A 105 1.74 5.36 2.55
N ASP A 106 2.11 4.84 1.38
CA ASP A 106 3.42 4.23 1.16
C ASP A 106 4.57 5.23 1.33
N LEU A 107 4.39 6.46 0.82
CA LEU A 107 5.35 7.55 1.05
C LEU A 107 5.45 7.90 2.55
N ILE A 108 4.34 8.02 3.26
CA ILE A 108 4.31 8.31 4.69
C ILE A 108 4.99 7.19 5.48
N LEU A 109 4.81 5.93 5.09
CA LEU A 109 5.46 4.78 5.70
C LEU A 109 6.97 4.79 5.47
N CYS A 110 7.42 5.16 4.26
CA CYS A 110 8.84 5.41 3.97
C CYS A 110 9.40 6.56 4.81
N PHE A 111 8.66 7.66 4.90
CA PHE A 111 9.04 8.83 5.71
C PHE A 111 9.13 8.48 7.20
N ASN A 112 8.19 7.68 7.72
CA ASN A 112 8.23 7.18 9.08
C ASN A 112 9.54 6.44 9.37
N ARG A 113 9.94 5.50 8.50
CA ARG A 113 11.22 4.79 8.63
C ARG A 113 12.42 5.72 8.49
N PHE A 114 12.38 6.65 7.54
CA PHE A 114 13.44 7.64 7.34
C PHE A 114 13.68 8.48 8.59
N THR A 115 12.62 8.96 9.24
CA THR A 115 12.76 9.77 10.47
C THR A 115 13.32 8.99 11.66
N VAL A 116 13.26 7.65 11.68
CA VAL A 116 13.95 6.85 12.72
C VAL A 116 15.46 7.09 12.65
N VAL A 117 15.99 7.17 11.42
CA VAL A 117 17.41 7.40 11.17
C VAL A 117 17.75 8.88 11.30
N TRP A 118 16.94 9.75 10.69
CA TRP A 118 17.23 11.18 10.63
C TRP A 118 16.99 11.90 11.97
N LEU A 119 15.98 11.47 12.74
CA LEU A 119 15.55 12.09 13.99
C LEU A 119 15.49 11.07 15.14
N GLU A 120 16.52 10.24 15.33
CA GLU A 120 16.52 9.14 16.30
C GLU A 120 15.99 9.53 17.70
N ALA A 121 16.47 10.66 18.25
CA ALA A 121 16.08 11.11 19.59
C ALA A 121 14.65 11.70 19.68
N ARG A 122 14.08 12.15 18.55
CA ARG A 122 12.79 12.86 18.49
C ARG A 122 11.71 12.09 17.73
N HIS A 123 12.04 10.97 17.10
CA HIS A 123 11.14 10.19 16.25
C HIS A 123 9.82 9.87 16.96
N VAL A 124 9.89 9.33 18.18
CA VAL A 124 8.69 8.94 18.95
C VAL A 124 7.81 10.16 19.25
N ALA A 125 8.39 11.26 19.72
CA ALA A 125 7.65 12.48 20.05
C ALA A 125 7.05 13.12 18.79
N PHE A 126 7.80 13.15 17.69
CA PHE A 126 7.36 13.65 16.39
C PHE A 126 6.12 12.89 15.91
N TRP A 127 6.19 11.56 15.84
CA TRP A 127 5.07 10.77 15.34
C TRP A 127 3.89 10.69 16.31
N LYS A 128 4.12 10.77 17.62
CA LYS A 128 3.01 10.88 18.59
C LYS A 128 2.17 12.13 18.32
N ARG A 129 2.80 13.24 17.91
CA ARG A 129 2.13 14.51 17.60
C ARG A 129 1.51 14.52 16.19
N TYR A 130 2.27 14.07 15.18
CA TYR A 130 1.90 14.29 13.79
C TYR A 130 1.30 13.07 13.06
N CYS A 131 1.34 11.86 13.62
CA CYS A 131 0.85 10.65 12.92
C CYS A 131 -0.61 10.77 12.47
N LYS A 132 -1.50 11.30 13.34
CA LYS A 132 -2.91 11.50 12.99
C LYS A 132 -3.10 12.53 11.87
N ILE A 133 -2.26 13.57 11.85
CA ILE A 133 -2.28 14.61 10.83
C ILE A 133 -1.82 14.02 9.49
N PHE A 134 -0.73 13.27 9.47
CA PHE A 134 -0.27 12.57 8.27
C PHE A 134 -1.32 11.61 7.72
N LEU A 135 -1.96 10.82 8.58
CA LEU A 135 -3.05 9.93 8.17
C LEU A 135 -4.25 10.69 7.60
N PHE A 136 -4.66 11.79 8.24
CA PHE A 136 -5.73 12.64 7.73
C PHE A 136 -5.37 13.21 6.34
N LEU A 137 -4.16 13.74 6.18
CA LEU A 137 -3.68 14.25 4.89
C LEU A 137 -3.58 13.16 3.83
N ALA A 138 -3.25 11.93 4.22
CA ALA A 138 -3.16 10.80 3.30
C ALA A 138 -4.48 10.48 2.58
N PHE A 139 -5.61 10.75 3.24
CA PHE A 139 -6.94 10.56 2.65
C PHE A 139 -7.54 11.86 2.11
N LEU A 140 -7.22 13.02 2.69
CA LEU A 140 -7.68 14.30 2.19
C LEU A 140 -7.08 14.64 0.82
N TYR A 141 -5.77 14.43 0.63
CA TYR A 141 -5.10 14.76 -0.62
C TYR A 141 -5.72 14.02 -1.83
N PRO A 142 -5.94 12.70 -1.80
CA PRO A 142 -6.65 11.98 -2.86
C PRO A 142 -8.03 12.54 -3.20
N ILE A 143 -8.82 12.88 -2.18
CA ILE A 143 -10.15 13.49 -2.39
C ILE A 143 -10.01 14.80 -3.15
N LEU A 144 -9.05 15.65 -2.77
CA LEU A 144 -8.81 16.93 -3.42
C LEU A 144 -8.22 16.80 -4.82
N THR A 145 -7.50 15.73 -5.13
CA THR A 145 -6.94 15.50 -6.48
C THR A 145 -7.88 14.75 -7.41
N SER A 146 -8.83 14.00 -6.86
CA SER A 146 -9.76 13.15 -7.63
C SER A 146 -11.20 13.67 -7.62
N TRP A 147 -11.45 14.84 -7.04
CA TRP A 147 -12.78 15.47 -6.95
C TRP A 147 -13.50 15.58 -8.31
N GLU A 148 -12.75 15.74 -9.39
CA GLU A 148 -13.28 15.81 -10.75
C GLU A 148 -14.01 14.54 -11.19
N ALA A 149 -13.55 13.38 -10.71
CA ALA A 149 -14.20 12.10 -11.03
C ALA A 149 -15.63 12.02 -10.50
N TRP A 150 -16.00 12.87 -9.53
CA TRP A 150 -17.37 13.03 -9.05
C TRP A 150 -18.32 13.60 -10.12
N PHE A 151 -17.80 14.37 -11.06
CA PHE A 151 -18.59 15.02 -12.12
C PHE A 151 -18.65 14.18 -13.40
N PHE A 152 -18.00 13.02 -13.43
CA PHE A 152 -18.07 12.13 -14.57
C PHE A 152 -19.44 11.44 -14.61
N ASP A 153 -20.15 11.56 -15.74
CA ASP A 153 -21.24 10.64 -16.07
C ASP A 153 -20.59 9.30 -16.45
N VAL A 154 -20.51 8.39 -15.48
CA VAL A 154 -19.91 7.07 -15.68
C VAL A 154 -21.00 6.08 -16.03
N ARG A 155 -20.76 5.33 -17.10
CA ARG A 155 -21.68 4.28 -17.56
C ARG A 155 -21.04 2.92 -17.59
N VAL A 156 -21.83 1.90 -17.24
CA VAL A 156 -21.44 0.50 -17.37
C VAL A 156 -21.99 0.01 -18.70
N LEU A 157 -21.13 -0.08 -19.72
CA LEU A 157 -21.52 -0.42 -21.09
C LEU A 157 -20.91 -1.76 -21.49
N PRO A 158 -21.59 -2.59 -22.29
CA PRO A 158 -20.99 -3.82 -22.79
C PRO A 158 -19.74 -3.50 -23.62
N VAL A 159 -18.72 -4.34 -23.52
CA VAL A 159 -17.46 -4.19 -24.30
C VAL A 159 -17.78 -4.21 -25.80
N ASN A 160 -18.70 -5.08 -26.20
CA ASN A 160 -19.24 -5.16 -27.54
C ASN A 160 -20.77 -5.24 -27.50
N ALA A 161 -21.45 -4.26 -28.09
CA ALA A 161 -22.92 -4.23 -28.14
C ALA A 161 -23.54 -5.42 -28.89
N SER A 162 -22.78 -6.03 -29.82
CA SER A 162 -23.20 -7.23 -30.57
C SER A 162 -22.90 -8.55 -29.87
N ASP A 163 -22.03 -8.53 -28.84
CA ASP A 163 -21.60 -9.72 -28.12
C ASP A 163 -21.44 -9.41 -26.62
N LEU A 164 -22.54 -9.58 -25.89
CA LEU A 164 -22.59 -9.33 -24.45
C LEU A 164 -21.73 -10.30 -23.63
N THR A 165 -21.22 -11.39 -24.23
CA THR A 165 -20.38 -12.36 -23.53
C THR A 165 -18.98 -11.82 -23.24
N GLN A 166 -18.58 -10.73 -23.90
CA GLN A 166 -17.27 -10.09 -23.74
C GLN A 166 -17.16 -9.21 -22.47
N GLY A 167 -18.22 -9.10 -21.69
CA GLY A 167 -18.24 -8.32 -20.45
C GLY A 167 -18.63 -6.86 -20.65
N TYR A 168 -18.31 -6.05 -19.65
CA TYR A 168 -18.66 -4.64 -19.53
C TYR A 168 -17.41 -3.78 -19.26
N ASN A 169 -17.49 -2.51 -19.63
CA ASN A 169 -16.53 -1.47 -19.32
C ASN A 169 -17.22 -0.34 -18.55
N TRP A 170 -16.48 0.25 -17.61
CA TRP A 170 -16.87 1.47 -16.93
C TRP A 170 -16.31 2.65 -17.72
N VAL A 171 -17.18 3.34 -18.44
CA VAL A 171 -16.81 4.39 -19.40
C VAL A 171 -17.28 5.74 -18.88
N PRO A 172 -16.38 6.70 -18.62
CA PRO A 172 -16.76 8.09 -18.43
C PRO A 172 -17.21 8.66 -19.78
N ILE A 173 -18.45 9.19 -19.86
CA ILE A 173 -19.05 9.68 -21.12
C ILE A 173 -18.69 11.14 -21.40
N ASN A 174 -18.27 11.90 -20.38
CA ASN A 174 -17.77 13.26 -20.53
C ASN A 174 -16.40 13.44 -19.85
N PRO A 175 -15.35 12.71 -20.25
CA PRO A 175 -14.02 12.88 -19.65
C PRO A 175 -13.44 14.28 -19.93
N GLY A 176 -13.97 15.00 -20.92
CA GLY A 176 -13.58 16.36 -21.30
C GLY A 176 -14.37 17.49 -20.64
N ALA A 177 -15.23 17.23 -19.64
CA ALA A 177 -15.97 18.29 -18.95
C ALA A 177 -15.03 19.29 -18.23
N ILE A 178 -13.80 18.88 -17.94
CA ILE A 178 -12.74 19.71 -17.35
C ILE A 178 -11.47 19.58 -18.20
N PRO A 179 -11.39 20.25 -19.36
CA PRO A 179 -10.33 20.04 -20.35
C PRO A 179 -8.94 20.52 -19.87
N TRP A 180 -8.86 21.23 -18.75
CA TRP A 180 -7.63 21.82 -18.23
C TRP A 180 -6.87 20.94 -17.23
N MET A 181 -7.41 19.79 -16.82
CA MET A 181 -6.80 18.93 -15.80
C MET A 181 -6.73 17.45 -16.27
N PRO A 182 -5.66 17.03 -16.98
CA PRO A 182 -5.52 15.65 -17.39
C PRO A 182 -5.27 14.74 -16.18
N ILE A 183 -6.32 14.11 -15.64
CA ILE A 183 -6.25 13.16 -14.50
C ILE A 183 -5.12 12.13 -14.67
N PRO A 184 -4.92 11.48 -15.84
CA PRO A 184 -3.83 10.53 -16.00
C PRO A 184 -2.45 11.15 -15.80
N LEU A 185 -2.26 12.42 -16.18
CA LEU A 185 -0.99 13.13 -15.97
C LEU A 185 -0.75 13.43 -14.50
N ILE A 186 -1.79 13.83 -13.77
CA ILE A 186 -1.69 14.12 -12.33
C ILE A 186 -1.45 12.87 -11.52
N VAL A 187 -2.18 11.79 -11.81
CA VAL A 187 -1.96 10.49 -11.17
C VAL A 187 -0.55 10.00 -11.48
N SER A 188 -0.13 10.01 -12.75
CA SER A 188 1.23 9.62 -13.14
C SER A 188 2.30 10.49 -12.48
N GLY A 189 2.13 11.81 -12.48
CA GLY A 189 3.05 12.75 -11.84
C GLY A 189 3.16 12.52 -10.34
N THR A 190 2.03 12.28 -9.68
CA THR A 190 1.98 11.93 -8.25
C THR A 190 2.71 10.63 -7.97
N VAL A 191 2.47 9.58 -8.76
CA VAL A 191 3.16 8.29 -8.61
C VAL A 191 4.65 8.45 -8.82
N VAL A 192 5.08 9.18 -9.85
CA VAL A 192 6.51 9.44 -10.11
C VAL A 192 7.15 10.18 -8.94
N ILE A 193 6.59 11.31 -8.52
CA ILE A 193 7.15 12.15 -7.45
C ILE A 193 7.25 11.36 -6.14
N THR A 194 6.16 10.70 -5.73
CA THR A 194 6.12 9.94 -4.48
C THR A 194 7.03 8.71 -4.50
N SER A 195 7.14 8.00 -5.64
CA SER A 195 8.05 6.87 -5.82
C SER A 195 9.51 7.33 -5.80
N THR A 196 9.84 8.44 -6.45
CA THR A 196 11.19 9.03 -6.41
C THR A 196 11.56 9.46 -4.99
N LEU A 197 10.66 10.14 -4.27
CA LEU A 197 10.92 10.53 -2.88
C LEU A 197 11.12 9.31 -1.98
N SER A 198 10.28 8.30 -2.12
CA SER A 198 10.39 7.03 -1.39
C SER A 198 11.71 6.33 -1.67
N PHE A 199 12.15 6.31 -2.94
CA PHE A 199 13.45 5.77 -3.33
C PHE A 199 14.61 6.52 -2.67
N LEU A 200 14.61 7.85 -2.75
CA LEU A 200 15.67 8.68 -2.16
C LEU A 200 15.77 8.47 -0.64
N MET A 201 14.63 8.44 0.06
CA MET A 201 14.58 8.17 1.50
C MET A 201 15.13 6.78 1.84
N ASN A 202 14.75 5.75 1.07
CA ASN A 202 15.24 4.39 1.29
C ASN A 202 16.74 4.24 0.98
N CYS A 203 17.24 4.88 -0.07
CA CYS A 203 18.67 4.97 -0.39
C CYS A 203 19.45 5.65 0.74
N TYR A 204 18.93 6.73 1.30
CA TYR A 204 19.56 7.41 2.43
C TYR A 204 19.62 6.51 3.68
N VAL A 205 18.51 5.87 4.05
CA VAL A 205 18.47 4.92 5.17
C VAL A 205 19.50 3.80 4.97
N CYS A 206 19.63 3.28 3.74
CA CYS A 206 20.61 2.25 3.42
C CYS A 206 22.05 2.74 3.56
N TRP A 207 22.37 3.88 2.94
CA TRP A 207 23.69 4.48 3.03
C TRP A 207 24.10 4.71 4.50
N TYR A 208 23.17 5.19 5.33
CA TYR A 208 23.39 5.38 6.76
C TYR A 208 23.68 4.06 7.47
N LEU A 209 22.89 3.01 7.25
CA LEU A 209 23.10 1.68 7.82
C LEU A 209 24.45 1.07 7.40
N LEU A 210 24.83 1.20 6.12
CA LEU A 210 26.11 0.74 5.61
C LEU A 210 27.29 1.50 6.22
N LYS A 211 27.15 2.82 6.40
CA LYS A 211 28.17 3.65 7.07
C LYS A 211 28.34 3.24 8.53
N GLN A 212 27.24 2.96 9.25
CA GLN A 212 27.32 2.45 10.61
C GLN A 212 28.03 1.09 10.70
N LYS A 213 27.85 0.20 9.71
CA LYS A 213 28.53 -1.11 9.64
C LYS A 213 30.05 -0.97 9.58
N LYS A 214 30.58 0.01 8.83
CA LYS A 214 32.03 0.25 8.70
C LYS A 214 32.66 0.87 9.95
N ASN A 215 31.88 1.59 10.77
CA ASN A 215 32.44 2.45 11.83
C ASN A 215 32.62 1.75 13.19
N LYS A 216 32.35 0.45 13.31
CA LYS A 216 32.49 -0.28 14.58
C LYS A 216 33.42 -1.49 14.48
N ASN A 217 34.64 -1.28 14.97
CA ASN A 217 35.57 -2.33 15.43
C ASN A 217 35.00 -3.07 16.67
N GLY A 218 33.93 -3.84 16.49
CA GLY A 218 33.67 -5.01 17.35
C GLY A 218 32.34 -5.12 18.10
N LYS A 219 31.44 -4.13 18.18
CA LYS A 219 30.12 -4.34 18.83
C LYS A 219 28.92 -3.65 18.17
N LYS A 220 27.91 -4.46 17.89
CA LYS A 220 26.62 -4.25 17.20
C LYS A 220 26.73 -4.18 15.67
N ALA A 221 26.72 -5.37 15.10
CA ALA A 221 26.35 -5.64 13.72
C ALA A 221 24.99 -4.98 13.41
N VAL A 222 24.92 -4.31 12.26
CA VAL A 222 23.63 -4.00 11.62
C VAL A 222 22.82 -5.29 11.62
N SER A 223 21.60 -5.22 12.17
CA SER A 223 20.74 -6.38 12.23
C SER A 223 20.54 -6.91 10.82
N LYS A 224 20.71 -8.22 10.61
CA LYS A 224 20.36 -8.89 9.33
C LYS A 224 18.91 -8.56 8.92
N HIS A 225 18.06 -8.19 9.89
CA HIS A 225 16.71 -7.71 9.67
C HIS A 225 16.64 -6.36 8.96
N ASP A 226 17.50 -5.40 9.29
CA ASP A 226 17.46 -4.05 8.70
C ASP A 226 17.89 -4.08 7.22
N THR A 227 18.89 -4.90 6.90
CA THR A 227 19.30 -5.15 5.50
C THR A 227 18.19 -5.83 4.70
N ARG A 228 17.43 -6.75 5.32
CA ARG A 228 16.29 -7.41 4.67
C ARG A 228 15.13 -6.44 4.42
N LEU A 229 14.82 -5.56 5.37
CA LEU A 229 13.82 -4.51 5.21
C LEU A 229 14.22 -3.52 4.11
N PHE A 230 15.51 -3.22 3.97
CA PHE A 230 16.03 -2.42 2.86
C PHE A 230 15.85 -3.11 1.50
N LEU A 231 16.31 -4.35 1.35
CA LEU A 231 16.15 -5.11 0.10
C LEU A 231 14.68 -5.20 -0.30
N TYR A 232 13.79 -5.32 0.70
CA TYR A 232 12.36 -5.28 0.47
C TYR A 232 11.88 -3.92 -0.06
N ASN A 233 12.28 -2.81 0.56
CA ASN A 233 11.91 -1.48 0.07
C ASN A 233 12.46 -1.20 -1.34
N LEU A 234 13.66 -1.71 -1.65
CA LEU A 234 14.22 -1.63 -2.98
C LEU A 234 13.41 -2.45 -3.99
N LEU A 235 12.99 -3.67 -3.59
CA LEU A 235 12.10 -4.51 -4.38
C LEU A 235 10.76 -3.81 -4.63
N ILE A 236 10.09 -3.25 -3.61
CA ILE A 236 8.85 -2.48 -3.78
C ILE A 236 9.06 -1.36 -4.78
N PHE A 237 10.14 -0.58 -4.65
CA PHE A 237 10.41 0.52 -5.56
C PHE A 237 10.55 0.04 -7.01
N PHE A 238 11.32 -1.02 -7.26
CA PHE A 238 11.44 -1.58 -8.60
C PHE A 238 10.11 -2.14 -9.10
N THR A 239 9.33 -2.79 -8.24
CA THR A 239 8.00 -3.26 -8.61
C THR A 239 7.05 -2.11 -8.92
N GLN A 240 7.09 -1.01 -8.17
CA GLN A 240 6.32 0.22 -8.45
C GLN A 240 6.77 0.90 -9.74
N LEU A 241 8.08 0.91 -10.03
CA LEU A 241 8.64 1.44 -11.29
C LEU A 241 8.20 0.59 -12.49
N VAL A 242 8.28 -0.73 -12.35
CA VAL A 242 7.77 -1.68 -13.37
C VAL A 242 6.26 -1.54 -13.51
N GLN A 243 5.53 -1.37 -12.41
CA GLN A 243 4.09 -1.14 -12.43
C GLN A 243 3.76 0.16 -13.19
N LEU A 244 4.46 1.25 -12.91
CA LEU A 244 4.30 2.52 -13.62
C LEU A 244 4.61 2.35 -15.11
N TYR A 245 5.71 1.69 -15.46
CA TYR A 245 6.07 1.38 -16.85
C TYR A 245 4.96 0.56 -17.53
N LEU A 246 4.50 -0.52 -16.89
CA LEU A 246 3.41 -1.33 -17.41
C LEU A 246 2.12 -0.51 -17.52
N GLN A 247 1.79 0.35 -16.57
CA GLN A 247 0.61 1.21 -16.64
C GLN A 247 0.65 2.18 -17.84
N PHE A 248 1.85 2.63 -18.25
CA PHE A 248 2.04 3.45 -19.44
C PHE A 248 1.99 2.68 -20.76
N PHE A 249 2.49 1.44 -20.81
CA PHE A 249 2.69 0.68 -22.06
C PHE A 249 1.75 -0.51 -22.26
N VAL A 250 1.25 -1.10 -21.17
CA VAL A 250 0.48 -2.35 -21.12
C VAL A 250 -0.69 -2.12 -20.16
N MET A 251 -1.79 -1.56 -20.67
CA MET A 251 -2.97 -1.16 -19.90
C MET A 251 -3.33 -2.12 -18.74
N ASP A 252 -3.70 -1.55 -17.59
CA ASP A 252 -4.38 -2.18 -16.43
C ASP A 252 -3.57 -3.02 -15.41
N VAL A 253 -2.24 -2.86 -15.33
CA VAL A 253 -1.44 -3.49 -14.27
C VAL A 253 -1.37 -2.61 -13.02
N ASN A 254 -2.42 -2.58 -12.20
CA ASN A 254 -2.48 -1.73 -10.99
C ASN A 254 -2.20 -2.43 -9.63
N SER A 255 -1.67 -3.66 -9.61
CA SER A 255 -1.60 -4.43 -8.36
C SER A 255 -0.42 -5.42 -8.26
N LEU A 256 0.84 -4.99 -8.46
CA LEU A 256 1.97 -5.92 -8.39
C LEU A 256 2.87 -5.78 -7.15
N ALA A 257 2.79 -4.71 -6.37
CA ALA A 257 3.62 -4.56 -5.16
C ALA A 257 2.79 -4.66 -3.87
N PRO A 258 2.55 -5.87 -3.34
CA PRO A 258 1.75 -6.01 -2.15
C PRO A 258 2.52 -5.78 -0.84
N ALA A 259 1.88 -5.04 0.07
CA ALA A 259 2.31 -4.88 1.46
C ALA A 259 2.43 -6.25 2.19
N TRP A 260 1.71 -7.28 1.74
CA TRP A 260 1.77 -8.63 2.32
C TRP A 260 3.14 -9.29 2.23
N PHE A 261 4.03 -8.86 1.35
CA PHE A 261 5.38 -9.43 1.30
C PHE A 261 6.16 -9.15 2.60
N ILE A 262 5.78 -8.11 3.35
CA ILE A 262 6.35 -7.89 4.68
C ILE A 262 5.89 -8.95 5.69
N LEU A 263 4.73 -9.60 5.50
CA LEU A 263 4.35 -10.77 6.32
C LEU A 263 5.42 -11.85 6.24
N PHE A 264 6.05 -12.05 5.08
CA PHE A 264 7.10 -13.05 4.90
C PHE A 264 8.48 -12.58 5.39
N MET A 265 8.70 -11.26 5.47
CA MET A 265 10.01 -10.68 5.81
C MET A 265 10.14 -10.28 7.28
N SER A 266 9.05 -9.82 7.91
CA SER A 266 9.02 -9.45 9.33
C SER A 266 9.01 -10.71 10.18
N SER A 267 10.07 -10.94 10.96
CA SER A 267 10.08 -12.03 11.95
C SER A 267 8.95 -11.84 12.95
N THR A 268 8.65 -10.60 13.36
CA THR A 268 7.59 -10.30 14.32
C THR A 268 6.21 -10.71 13.80
N LEU A 269 5.88 -10.38 12.54
CA LEU A 269 4.61 -10.80 11.94
C LEU A 269 4.55 -12.32 11.76
N ARG A 270 5.62 -12.97 11.31
CA ARG A 270 5.65 -14.44 11.18
C ARG A 270 5.49 -15.14 12.53
N THR A 271 6.16 -14.67 13.57
CA THR A 271 6.01 -15.20 14.91
C THR A 271 4.60 -14.95 15.44
N SER A 272 4.03 -13.77 15.22
CA SER A 272 2.65 -13.47 15.62
C SER A 272 1.63 -14.33 14.86
N ILE A 273 1.81 -14.56 13.56
CA ILE A 273 1.00 -15.48 12.75
C ILE A 273 1.15 -16.91 13.29
N ALA A 274 2.38 -17.36 13.58
CA ALA A 274 2.62 -18.67 14.15
C ALA A 274 2.04 -18.82 15.56
N GLU A 275 2.00 -17.76 16.37
CA GLU A 275 1.36 -17.74 17.70
C GLU A 275 -0.17 -17.77 17.59
N VAL A 276 -0.74 -17.04 16.63
CA VAL A 276 -2.20 -16.96 16.41
C VAL A 276 -2.75 -18.23 15.76
N PHE A 277 -2.01 -18.82 14.82
CA PHE A 277 -2.47 -19.96 14.01
C PHE A 277 -1.78 -21.30 14.36
N GLY A 278 -0.75 -21.29 15.21
CA GLY A 278 -0.04 -22.48 15.68
C GLY A 278 -0.15 -22.65 17.20
N ASN A 279 -0.75 -23.75 17.65
CA ASN A 279 -0.75 -24.15 19.06
C ASN A 279 0.69 -24.39 19.55
N GLY A 280 1.37 -23.40 20.15
CA GLY A 280 2.61 -23.71 20.86
C GLY A 280 3.58 -22.56 21.12
N LYS A 281 3.53 -22.05 22.36
CA LYS A 281 4.66 -21.64 23.21
C LYS A 281 6.04 -21.65 22.53
N THR A 282 6.43 -20.55 21.90
CA THR A 282 7.86 -20.23 21.71
C THR A 282 8.15 -18.90 22.41
N PRO A 283 9.09 -18.85 23.36
CA PRO A 283 9.37 -17.64 24.10
C PRO A 283 10.05 -16.61 23.19
N LEU A 284 9.49 -15.40 23.18
CA LEU A 284 10.00 -14.25 22.45
C LEU A 284 11.45 -13.95 22.82
N SER A 285 12.32 -13.90 21.80
CA SER A 285 13.44 -12.97 21.84
C SER A 285 12.88 -11.57 21.58
N ILE A 286 12.76 -10.82 22.68
CA ILE A 286 12.37 -9.42 22.75
C ILE A 286 13.27 -8.60 21.81
N ILE A 287 12.76 -8.25 20.62
CA ILE A 287 13.30 -7.14 19.83
C ILE A 287 12.37 -5.95 20.04
N THR A 288 12.36 -5.48 21.28
CA THR A 288 11.85 -4.18 21.68
C THR A 288 13.06 -3.27 21.75
N VAL A 289 13.16 -2.26 20.89
CA VAL A 289 13.83 -0.97 21.17
C VAL A 289 15.18 -1.09 21.93
N HIS A 290 16.07 -1.98 21.50
CA HIS A 290 17.42 -2.15 22.11
C HIS A 290 18.57 -1.89 21.14
N SER A 291 18.28 -1.34 19.96
CA SER A 291 19.32 -0.74 19.10
C SER A 291 19.59 0.74 19.41
N ILE A 292 18.69 1.44 20.13
CA ILE A 292 19.04 2.74 20.71
C ILE A 292 20.09 2.49 21.79
N ASN A 293 21.20 3.20 21.67
CA ASN A 293 22.34 3.17 22.58
C ASN A 293 21.87 3.02 24.05
N PRO A 294 22.31 2.00 24.83
CA PRO A 294 21.92 1.87 26.24
C PRO A 294 22.26 3.13 27.07
N ASN A 295 23.20 3.96 26.60
CA ASN A 295 23.51 5.26 27.20
C ASN A 295 22.41 6.33 26.97
N LEU A 296 21.61 6.22 25.91
CA LEU A 296 20.45 7.11 25.69
C LEU A 296 19.31 6.76 26.66
N HIS A 297 19.11 5.48 26.96
CA HIS A 297 18.06 5.05 27.88
C HIS A 297 18.33 5.50 29.33
N ARG A 298 19.61 5.54 29.75
CA ARG A 298 20.01 6.18 31.02
C ARG A 298 19.71 7.68 31.02
N ARG A 299 20.13 8.41 29.98
CA ARG A 299 19.87 9.86 29.89
C ARG A 299 18.38 10.22 29.91
N PHE A 300 17.50 9.41 29.32
CA PHE A 300 16.05 9.65 29.40
C PHE A 300 15.45 9.31 30.76
N LYS A 301 16.03 8.36 31.50
CA LYS A 301 15.59 8.04 32.87
C LYS A 301 16.02 9.13 33.86
N ASP A 302 17.22 9.68 33.67
CA ASP A 302 17.76 10.76 34.49
C ASP A 302 17.03 12.09 34.23
N LEU A 303 16.57 12.34 32.99
CA LEU A 303 15.74 13.51 32.65
C LEU A 303 14.27 13.41 33.07
N ALA A 304 13.79 12.23 33.43
CA ALA A 304 12.42 12.00 33.89
C ALA A 304 12.29 11.94 35.42
N THR A 305 13.41 11.99 36.14
CA THR A 305 13.47 11.92 37.61
C THR A 305 14.13 13.16 38.24
N GLY A 306 14.38 14.19 37.44
CA GLY A 306 14.81 15.53 37.87
C GLY A 306 13.78 16.58 37.52
#